data_AF-A0A9D7CVJ6-F1
#
_entry.id   AF-A0A9D7CVJ6-F1
#
_cell.length_a   1.000
_cell.length_b   1.000
_cell.length_c   1.000
_cell.angle_alpha   90.00
_cell.angle_beta   90.00
_cell.angle_gamma   90.00
#
_symmetry.space_group_name_H-M   'P 1'
#
loop_
_entity.id
_entity.type
_entity.pdbx_description
1 polymer ?
#
loop_
_entity_poly.entity_id
_entity_poly.type
_entity_poly.pdbx_seq_one_letter_code
_entity_poly.pdbx_strand_id
1 'polypeptide(L)'
;MRTVDRVVRWLDKPRSASVATGLSTFPDISVVCGDLERASDDANAITNPALLVEVLNPSTEDYDQGEKLRHYQQIPSLEAVVFVSQSERMVSVVRRTWSGWLRAEHRDAFEARTHGHHRGHGAPSLNAWAPHARPGQRRGLCSRCLS
;
A
#
# COMPACT_ATOMS: atom_id res chain seq x y z
N MET A 1 8.10 8.42 23.96
CA MET A 1 8.48 9.23 22.78
C MET A 1 9.65 8.52 22.11
N ARG A 2 9.39 7.72 21.07
CA ARG A 2 10.43 7.32 20.13
C ARG A 2 10.08 8.01 18.83
N THR A 3 10.69 9.16 18.59
CA THR A 3 10.86 9.64 17.22
C THR A 3 11.75 8.57 16.60
N VAL A 4 11.14 7.61 15.90
CA VAL A 4 11.92 6.68 15.09
C VAL A 4 12.34 7.46 13.87
N ASP A 5 13.60 7.86 13.83
CA ASP A 5 14.33 8.08 12.58
C ASP A 5 14.44 6.73 11.84
N ARG A 6 13.29 6.13 11.51
CA ARG A 6 13.23 4.97 10.63
C ARG A 6 13.61 5.52 9.27
N VAL A 7 14.82 5.24 8.82
CA VAL A 7 15.17 5.37 7.41
C VAL A 7 14.17 4.49 6.67
N VAL A 8 13.21 5.13 6.00
CA VAL A 8 12.23 4.46 5.15
C VAL A 8 12.82 4.41 3.76
N ARG A 9 13.17 3.21 3.30
CA ARG A 9 13.65 3.00 1.93
C ARG A 9 12.50 2.48 1.08
N TRP A 10 12.17 3.23 0.04
CA TRP A 10 11.26 2.82 -1.02
C TRP A 10 12.09 2.27 -2.15
N LEU A 11 11.80 1.03 -2.54
CA LEU A 11 12.48 0.35 -3.63
C LEU A 11 11.43 0.01 -4.69
N ASP A 12 11.69 0.41 -5.92
CA ASP A 12 10.86 0.09 -7.09
C ASP A 12 11.31 -1.26 -7.65
N LYS A 13 10.38 -2.22 -7.74
CA LYS A 13 10.59 -3.60 -8.21
C LYS A 13 11.82 -4.31 -7.61
N PRO A 14 12.13 -4.21 -6.31
CA PRO A 14 13.20 -5.00 -5.72
C PRO A 14 12.80 -6.46 -5.70
N ARG A 15 13.79 -7.35 -5.72
CA ARG A 15 13.54 -8.74 -5.34
C ARG A 15 13.34 -8.79 -3.83
N SER A 16 12.26 -9.41 -3.36
CA SER A 16 11.98 -9.67 -1.95
C SER A 16 11.92 -11.18 -1.69
N ALA A 17 12.65 -11.64 -0.68
CA ALA A 17 12.79 -13.06 -0.38
C ALA A 17 12.28 -13.40 1.02
N SER A 18 11.47 -14.44 1.09
CA SER A 18 11.15 -15.12 2.35
C SER A 18 12.21 -16.17 2.63
N VAL A 19 13.09 -15.88 3.59
CA VAL A 19 14.13 -16.83 4.03
C VAL A 19 13.50 -18.14 4.51
N ALA A 20 12.32 -18.08 5.14
CA ALA A 20 11.63 -19.24 5.69
C ALA A 20 11.14 -20.22 4.61
N THR A 21 10.78 -19.73 3.41
CA THR A 21 10.21 -20.58 2.36
C THR A 21 11.08 -20.68 1.11
N GLY A 22 12.18 -19.91 1.03
CA GLY A 22 13.01 -19.78 -0.16
C GLY A 22 12.32 -19.06 -1.34
N LEU A 23 11.09 -18.55 -1.16
CA LEU A 23 10.40 -17.83 -2.23
C LEU A 23 11.05 -16.47 -2.42
N SER A 24 11.37 -16.15 -3.67
CA SER A 24 11.97 -14.87 -4.06
C SER A 24 11.19 -14.28 -5.23
N THR A 25 10.61 -13.10 -5.04
CA THR A 25 9.66 -12.47 -5.99
C THR A 25 9.94 -10.98 -6.18
N PHE A 26 9.25 -10.35 -7.12
CA PHE A 26 9.37 -8.93 -7.44
C PHE A 26 8.06 -8.20 -7.14
N PRO A 27 7.78 -7.86 -5.86
CA PRO A 27 6.69 -6.93 -5.55
C PRO A 27 6.90 -5.61 -6.30
N ASP A 28 5.81 -4.93 -6.67
CA ASP A 28 5.89 -3.61 -7.31
C ASP A 28 6.66 -2.62 -6.45
N ILE A 29 6.37 -2.61 -5.14
CA ILE A 29 7.05 -1.74 -4.18
C ILE A 29 7.36 -2.54 -2.93
N SER A 30 8.58 -2.36 -2.42
CA SER A 30 8.91 -2.75 -1.05
C SER A 30 9.34 -1.56 -0.22
N VAL A 31 8.91 -1.56 1.03
CA VAL A 31 9.31 -0.59 2.05
C VAL A 31 10.06 -1.30 3.16
N VAL A 32 11.24 -0.80 3.48
CA VAL A 32 12.06 -1.27 4.61
C VAL A 32 12.13 -0.18 5.67
N CYS A 33 11.96 -0.58 6.92
CA CYS A 33 12.14 0.30 8.08
C CYS A 33 13.50 0.01 8.73
N GLY A 34 14.47 0.89 8.55
CA GLY A 34 15.84 0.73 9.08
C GLY A 34 16.85 0.33 8.00
N ASP A 35 17.85 -0.45 8.39
CA ASP A 35 18.88 -0.90 7.46
C ASP A 35 18.37 -2.00 6.53
N LEU A 36 18.84 -1.97 5.29
CA LEU A 36 18.46 -2.95 4.28
C LEU A 36 19.20 -4.27 4.55
N GLU A 37 18.46 -5.34 4.80
CA GLU A 37 19.02 -6.68 4.86
C GLU A 37 18.80 -7.41 3.53
N ARG A 38 19.81 -8.15 3.12
CA ARG A 38 19.82 -8.87 1.84
C ARG A 38 20.06 -10.35 2.07
N ALA A 39 19.55 -11.17 1.16
CA ALA A 39 19.78 -12.61 1.19
C ALA A 39 21.29 -12.90 1.02
N SER A 40 21.77 -13.94 1.68
CA SER A 40 23.19 -14.33 1.63
C SER A 40 23.62 -14.82 0.24
N ASP A 41 22.69 -15.37 -0.52
CA ASP A 41 22.88 -15.98 -1.84
C ASP A 41 22.44 -15.07 -3.00
N ASP A 42 21.70 -13.99 -2.73
CA ASP A 42 21.30 -12.99 -3.72
C ASP A 42 21.37 -11.57 -3.13
N ALA A 43 22.44 -10.85 -3.50
CA ALA A 43 22.65 -9.47 -3.08
C ALA A 43 21.60 -8.50 -3.64
N ASN A 44 20.71 -8.89 -4.55
CA ASN A 44 19.59 -8.07 -5.01
C ASN A 44 18.29 -8.38 -4.25
N ALA A 45 18.22 -9.50 -3.54
CA ALA A 45 17.05 -9.90 -2.75
C ALA A 45 17.06 -9.28 -1.36
N ILE A 46 16.01 -8.57 -0.99
CA ILE A 46 15.81 -8.02 0.36
C ILE A 46 15.07 -9.04 1.23
N THR A 47 15.44 -9.16 2.50
CA THR A 47 14.88 -10.18 3.42
C THR A 47 14.07 -9.58 4.56
N ASN A 48 14.12 -8.26 4.75
CA ASN A 48 13.45 -7.56 5.84
C ASN A 48 12.41 -6.49 5.39
N PRO A 49 11.55 -6.72 4.37
CA PRO A 49 10.50 -5.77 4.05
C PRO A 49 9.49 -5.62 5.21
N ALA A 50 9.10 -4.38 5.49
CA ALA A 50 8.04 -4.05 6.44
C ALA A 50 6.67 -3.89 5.76
N LEU A 51 6.64 -3.42 4.51
CA LEU A 51 5.45 -3.35 3.68
C LEU A 51 5.79 -3.78 2.25
N LEU A 52 4.89 -4.55 1.63
CA LEU A 52 4.93 -4.89 0.21
C LEU A 52 3.67 -4.36 -0.48
N VAL A 53 3.81 -3.83 -1.69
CA VAL A 53 2.69 -3.42 -2.55
C VAL A 53 2.73 -4.23 -3.83
N GLU A 54 1.56 -4.72 -4.23
CA GLU A 54 1.34 -5.50 -5.46
C GLU A 54 0.21 -4.87 -6.26
N VAL A 55 0.47 -4.58 -7.53
CA VAL A 55 -0.54 -4.17 -8.50
C VAL A 55 -1.07 -5.43 -9.18
N LEU A 56 -2.35 -5.71 -8.95
CA LEU A 56 -2.97 -6.94 -9.42
C LEU A 56 -3.15 -6.93 -10.94
N ASN A 57 -2.77 -8.05 -11.54
CA ASN A 57 -3.00 -8.37 -12.93
C ASN A 57 -4.01 -9.53 -13.00
N PRO A 58 -5.06 -9.46 -13.86
CA PRO A 58 -6.02 -10.54 -14.01
C PRO A 58 -5.41 -11.94 -14.20
N SER A 59 -4.24 -12.06 -14.84
CA SER A 59 -3.61 -13.36 -15.06
C SER A 59 -2.89 -13.95 -13.84
N THR A 60 -2.57 -13.15 -12.82
CA THR A 60 -1.79 -13.58 -11.63
C THR A 60 -2.48 -13.30 -10.30
N GLU A 61 -3.64 -12.64 -10.32
CA GLU A 61 -4.34 -12.18 -9.12
C GLU A 61 -4.58 -13.29 -8.09
N ASP A 62 -5.02 -14.47 -8.55
CA ASP A 62 -5.25 -15.63 -7.68
C ASP A 62 -3.96 -16.10 -6.99
N TYR A 63 -2.84 -16.10 -7.71
CA TYR A 63 -1.54 -16.45 -7.16
C TYR A 63 -1.05 -15.40 -6.15
N ASP A 64 -1.15 -14.12 -6.52
CA ASP A 64 -0.69 -12.99 -5.70
C ASP A 64 -1.44 -12.93 -4.36
N GLN A 65 -2.76 -13.14 -4.38
CA GLN A 65 -3.60 -13.10 -3.18
C GLN A 65 -3.64 -14.43 -2.41
N GLY A 66 -3.27 -15.54 -3.05
CA GLY A 66 -3.25 -16.88 -2.47
C GLY A 66 -1.87 -17.29 -1.99
N GLU A 67 -1.18 -18.09 -2.80
CA GLU A 67 0.08 -18.74 -2.44
C GLU A 67 1.18 -17.73 -2.10
N LYS A 68 1.37 -16.70 -2.93
CA LYS A 68 2.39 -15.67 -2.73
C LYS A 68 2.21 -14.93 -1.41
N LEU A 69 0.97 -14.55 -1.09
CA LEU A 69 0.64 -13.94 0.20
C LEU A 69 1.01 -14.85 1.37
N ARG A 70 0.76 -16.17 1.29
CA ARG A 70 1.14 -17.11 2.37
C ARG A 70 2.65 -17.14 2.60
N HIS A 71 3.45 -17.02 1.54
CA HIS A 71 4.90 -16.91 1.65
C HIS A 71 5.34 -15.59 2.28
N TYR A 72 4.74 -14.48 1.87
CA TYR A 72 5.00 -13.16 2.46
C TYR A 72 4.68 -13.14 3.96
N GLN A 73 3.60 -13.78 4.39
CA GLN A 73 3.22 -13.84 5.81
C GLN A 73 4.27 -14.53 6.69
N GLN A 74 5.18 -15.33 6.11
CA GLN A 74 6.31 -15.95 6.82
C GLN A 74 7.50 -15.00 7.02
N ILE A 75 7.54 -13.84 6.36
CA ILE A 75 8.60 -12.84 6.54
C ILE A 75 8.40 -12.16 7.90
N PRO A 76 9.33 -12.30 8.86
CA PRO A 76 9.11 -11.82 10.23
C PRO A 76 8.95 -10.30 10.35
N SER A 77 9.67 -9.54 9.52
CA SER A 77 9.62 -8.06 9.50
C SER A 77 8.33 -7.51 8.89
N LEU A 78 7.57 -8.33 8.15
CA LEU A 78 6.46 -7.85 7.35
C LEU A 78 5.26 -7.47 8.22
N GLU A 79 4.87 -6.21 8.18
CA GLU A 79 3.74 -5.66 8.92
C GLU A 79 2.46 -5.61 8.06
N ALA A 80 2.57 -5.42 6.75
CA ALA A 80 1.43 -5.41 5.84
C ALA A 80 1.77 -5.79 4.39
N VAL A 81 0.76 -6.23 3.65
CA VAL A 81 0.74 -6.33 2.18
C VAL A 81 -0.44 -5.51 1.67
N VAL A 82 -0.20 -4.68 0.65
CA VAL A 82 -1.23 -3.89 -0.02
C VAL A 82 -1.40 -4.41 -1.44
N PHE A 83 -2.62 -4.78 -1.80
CA PHE A 83 -2.99 -5.15 -3.15
C PHE A 83 -3.79 -4.02 -3.78
N VAL A 84 -3.43 -3.64 -5.01
CA VAL A 84 -4.12 -2.61 -5.78
C VAL A 84 -4.76 -3.27 -7.00
N SER A 85 -6.08 -3.38 -7.00
CA SER A 85 -6.85 -3.84 -8.16
C SER A 85 -7.32 -2.65 -8.99
N GLN A 86 -6.78 -2.54 -10.19
CA GLN A 86 -7.13 -1.50 -11.17
C GLN A 86 -8.45 -1.79 -11.91
N SER A 87 -8.81 -3.07 -12.08
CA SER A 87 -10.08 -3.50 -12.66
C SER A 87 -11.25 -3.16 -11.72
N GLU A 88 -11.08 -3.49 -10.44
CA GLU A 88 -12.11 -3.34 -9.40
C GLU A 88 -12.09 -1.97 -8.72
N ARG A 89 -11.11 -1.10 -9.04
CA ARG A 89 -10.85 0.18 -8.35
C ARG A 89 -10.85 0.00 -6.83
N MET A 90 -10.05 -0.96 -6.38
CA MET A 90 -10.02 -1.42 -5.00
C MET A 90 -8.59 -1.47 -4.48
N VAL A 91 -8.42 -1.08 -3.22
CA VAL A 91 -7.23 -1.38 -2.43
C VAL A 91 -7.60 -2.39 -1.35
N SER A 92 -6.87 -3.51 -1.27
CA SER A 92 -6.98 -4.49 -0.18
C SER A 92 -5.71 -4.45 0.67
N VAL A 93 -5.86 -4.35 1.98
CA VAL A 93 -4.75 -4.31 2.94
C VAL A 93 -4.81 -5.53 3.82
N VAL A 94 -3.78 -6.37 3.78
CA VAL A 94 -3.59 -7.50 4.68
C VAL A 94 -2.54 -7.13 5.71
N ARG A 95 -2.96 -6.87 6.95
CA ARG A 95 -2.12 -6.35 8.03
C ARG A 95 -1.88 -7.39 9.12
N ARG A 96 -0.63 -7.50 9.58
CA ARG A 96 -0.25 -8.33 10.72
C ARG A 96 -0.82 -7.72 12.01
N THR A 97 -1.31 -8.58 12.87
CA THR A 97 -1.85 -8.27 14.20
C THR A 97 -1.28 -9.26 15.21
N TRP A 98 -1.61 -9.05 16.49
CA TRP A 98 -1.23 -9.98 17.55
C TRP A 98 -1.89 -11.37 17.41
N SER A 99 -3.06 -11.45 16.77
CA SER A 99 -3.84 -12.69 16.60
C SER A 99 -3.73 -13.31 15.21
N GLY A 100 -2.78 -12.86 14.37
CA GLY A 100 -2.64 -13.30 12.98
C GLY A 100 -2.81 -12.14 12.00
N TRP A 101 -3.52 -12.35 10.90
CA TRP A 101 -3.64 -11.38 9.81
C TRP A 101 -5.08 -10.94 9.59
N LEU A 102 -5.29 -9.64 9.42
CA LEU A 102 -6.60 -9.06 9.10
C LEU A 102 -6.56 -8.46 7.69
N ARG A 103 -7.62 -8.70 6.92
CA ARG A 103 -7.83 -8.07 5.61
C ARG A 103 -8.91 -6.99 5.71
N ALA A 104 -8.62 -5.82 5.14
CA ALA A 104 -9.58 -4.74 4.96
C ALA A 104 -9.57 -4.30 3.50
N GLU A 105 -10.73 -3.96 2.95
CA GLU A 105 -10.88 -3.54 1.56
C GLU A 105 -11.49 -2.15 1.48
N HIS A 106 -10.93 -1.33 0.60
CA HIS A 106 -11.41 0.00 0.29
C HIS A 106 -11.70 0.07 -1.20
N ARG A 107 -12.98 0.26 -1.52
CA ARG A 107 -13.47 0.45 -2.88
C ARG A 107 -13.91 1.89 -3.03
N ASP A 108 -13.65 2.47 -4.19
CA ASP A 108 -14.22 3.77 -4.50
C ASP A 108 -15.74 3.60 -4.74
N ALA A 109 -16.56 4.42 -4.08
CA ALA A 109 -17.99 4.44 -4.31
C ALA A 109 -18.24 5.28 -5.56
N PHE A 110 -18.19 4.66 -6.74
CA PHE A 110 -18.50 5.36 -7.98
C PHE A 110 -20.01 5.64 -8.07
N GLU A 111 -20.44 6.81 -7.60
CA GLU A 111 -21.72 7.37 -8.04
C GLU A 111 -21.57 7.77 -9.50
N ALA A 112 -22.14 6.97 -10.39
CA ALA A 112 -22.29 7.34 -11.79
C ALA A 112 -23.14 8.61 -11.87
N ARG A 113 -22.47 9.77 -11.95
CA ARG A 113 -23.13 11.00 -12.38
C ARG A 113 -23.59 10.79 -13.81
N THR A 114 -24.85 10.38 -13.98
CA THR A 114 -25.56 10.47 -15.25
C THR A 114 -25.59 11.96 -15.62
N HIS A 115 -24.63 12.39 -16.43
CA HIS A 115 -24.71 13.70 -17.05
C HIS A 115 -25.86 13.64 -18.05
N GLY A 116 -27.04 14.10 -17.60
CA GLY A 116 -28.16 14.39 -18.48
C GLY A 116 -27.67 15.31 -19.59
N HIS A 117 -27.81 14.84 -20.83
CA HIS A 117 -27.36 15.51 -22.04
C HIS A 117 -28.23 16.75 -22.30
N HIS A 118 -27.98 17.86 -21.59
CA HIS A 118 -28.51 19.16 -21.98
C HIS A 118 -27.57 19.78 -23.02
N ARG A 119 -28.01 19.75 -24.29
CA ARG A 119 -27.43 20.58 -25.35
C ARG A 119 -27.73 22.04 -25.02
N GLY A 120 -26.75 22.74 -24.47
CA GLY A 120 -26.77 24.18 -24.26
C GLY A 120 -25.41 24.75 -24.61
N HIS A 121 -25.35 25.46 -25.74
CA HIS A 121 -24.17 26.19 -26.19
C HIS A 121 -23.75 27.23 -25.14
N GLY A 122 -22.48 27.20 -24.73
CA GLY A 122 -21.89 28.20 -23.85
C GLY A 122 -20.63 27.67 -23.20
N ALA A 123 -19.47 27.89 -23.82
CA ALA A 123 -18.19 27.60 -23.20
C ALA A 123 -17.92 28.62 -22.07
N PRO A 124 -17.50 28.19 -20.87
CA PRO A 124 -16.78 29.05 -19.96
C PRO A 124 -15.30 28.68 -19.90
N SER A 125 -14.53 29.75 -19.75
CA SER A 125 -13.08 29.86 -19.65
C SER A 125 -12.39 28.89 -18.70
N LEU A 126 -11.17 28.51 -19.10
CA LEU A 126 -10.12 27.94 -18.25
C LEU A 126 -9.87 28.87 -17.04
N ASN A 127 -10.22 28.40 -15.83
CA ASN A 127 -9.57 28.65 -14.53
C ASN A 127 -10.56 28.31 -13.40
N ALA A 128 -10.51 27.08 -12.88
CA ALA A 128 -11.19 26.71 -11.62
C ALA A 128 -10.51 25.50 -10.96
N TRP A 129 -9.26 25.67 -10.55
CA TRP A 129 -8.65 24.84 -9.51
C TRP A 129 -8.34 25.77 -8.32
N ALA A 130 -9.22 25.76 -7.33
CA ALA A 130 -8.97 26.36 -6.02
C ALA A 130 -9.69 25.53 -4.96
N PRO A 131 -8.98 24.76 -4.13
CA PRO A 131 -9.58 24.27 -2.89
C PRO A 131 -9.60 25.40 -1.86
N HIS A 132 -10.81 25.76 -1.44
CA HIS A 132 -11.06 26.66 -0.32
C HIS A 132 -10.36 26.17 0.95
N ALA A 133 -9.25 26.81 1.34
CA ALA A 133 -8.71 26.72 2.68
C ALA A 133 -9.49 27.68 3.60
N ARG A 134 -10.15 27.16 4.64
CA ARG A 134 -10.68 28.00 5.73
C ARG A 134 -9.52 28.34 6.70
N PRO A 135 -9.26 29.62 7.00
CA PRO A 135 -8.31 29.99 8.04
C PRO A 135 -8.97 29.84 9.42
N GLY A 136 -8.33 29.12 10.35
CA GLY A 136 -8.65 29.28 11.79
C GLY A 136 -8.91 28.05 12.66
N GLN A 137 -8.60 26.80 12.27
CA GLN A 137 -8.61 25.68 13.23
C GLN A 137 -7.21 25.34 13.73
N ARG A 138 -6.92 25.81 14.96
CA ARG A 138 -5.77 25.39 15.76
C ARG A 138 -5.79 23.87 15.92
N ARG A 139 -4.73 23.20 15.49
CA ARG A 139 -4.52 21.77 15.72
C ARG A 139 -4.38 21.53 17.22
N GLY A 140 -5.40 20.96 17.84
CA GLY A 140 -5.29 20.38 19.18
C GLY A 140 -4.31 19.20 19.12
N LEU A 141 -3.33 19.22 20.02
CA LEU A 141 -2.47 18.09 20.32
C LEU A 141 -3.37 16.93 20.78
N CYS A 142 -3.38 15.82 20.03
CA CYS A 142 -3.99 14.58 20.49
C CYS A 142 -3.07 13.95 21.54
N SER A 143 -3.30 14.32 22.80
CA SER A 143 -2.72 13.65 23.96
C SER A 143 -3.58 12.44 24.32
N ARG A 144 -2.92 11.28 24.47
CA ARG A 144 -3.37 9.98 25.05
C ARG A 144 -3.72 8.88 24.05
N CYS A 145 -2.75 7.98 23.88
CA CYS A 145 -2.97 6.53 23.83
C CYS A 145 -1.79 5.86 24.53
N LEU A 146 -1.89 5.75 25.86
CA LEU A 146 -1.11 4.84 26.69
C LEU A 146 -2.08 4.30 27.75
N SER A 147 -2.52 3.06 27.56
CA SER A 147 -2.87 2.07 28.58
C SER A 147 -2.85 0.72 27.88
#